data_AF-A0A178IQG8-F1
#
_entry.id   AF-A0A178IQG8-F1
#
_cell.length_a   1.000
_cell.length_b   1.000
_cell.length_c   1.000
_cell.angle_alpha   90.00
_cell.angle_beta   90.00
_cell.angle_gamma   90.00
#
_symmetry.space_group_name_H-M   'P 1'
#
loop_
_entity.id
_entity.type
_entity.pdbx_description
1 polymer ?
#
loop_
_entity_poly.entity_id
_entity_poly.type
_entity_poly.pdbx_seq_one_letter_code
_entity_poly.pdbx_strand_id
1 'polypeptide(L)' 'MIHRHLDNPGFSGAAIDDIISRGAWEDWADLRQAVINNPALLDRVEQICRHYTADPYAQRYHFWMHYVKKHKTAA' A
#
# COMPACT_ATOMS: atom_id res chain seq x y z
N MET A 1 -6.50 6.09 -20.74
CA MET A 1 -6.13 7.23 -19.87
C MET A 1 -4.74 6.94 -19.35
N ILE A 2 -3.83 7.91 -19.38
CA ILE A 2 -2.44 7.72 -18.94
C ILE A 2 -2.45 7.60 -17.42
N HIS A 3 -2.05 6.45 -16.87
CA HIS A 3 -1.89 6.23 -15.43
C HIS A 3 -0.70 7.05 -14.95
N ARG A 4 -0.94 8.34 -14.67
CA ARG A 4 0.07 9.35 -14.33
C ARG A 4 0.78 9.11 -12.99
N HIS A 5 0.48 8.01 -12.30
CA HIS A 5 1.05 7.64 -10.99
C HIS A 5 2.19 6.61 -11.09
N LEU A 6 2.41 6.01 -12.27
CA LEU A 6 3.43 4.94 -12.44
C LEU A 6 4.70 5.40 -13.17
N ASP A 7 4.67 6.57 -13.84
CA ASP A 7 5.77 7.04 -14.71
C ASP A 7 6.76 8.01 -14.01
N ASN A 8 6.75 8.11 -12.68
CA ASN A 8 7.75 8.91 -11.95
C ASN A 8 8.30 8.12 -10.74
N PRO A 9 9.59 8.27 -10.41
CA PRO A 9 10.33 7.32 -9.59
C PRO A 9 9.94 7.46 -8.13
N GLY A 10 9.16 6.49 -7.65
CA GLY A 10 8.87 6.32 -6.23
C GLY A 10 7.42 6.57 -5.89
N PHE A 11 6.73 5.49 -5.50
CA PHE A 11 5.49 5.56 -4.76
C PHE A 11 5.69 6.47 -3.53
N SER A 12 5.27 7.73 -3.63
CA SER A 12 5.28 8.64 -2.51
C SER A 12 4.27 8.14 -1.46
N GLY A 13 4.47 8.51 -0.19
CA GLY A 13 3.54 8.09 0.87
C GLY A 13 2.09 8.47 0.58
N ALA A 14 1.86 9.64 -0.02
CA ALA A 14 0.53 10.11 -0.40
C ALA A 14 -0.08 9.29 -1.55
N ALA A 15 0.73 8.83 -2.51
CA ALA A 15 0.23 7.98 -3.59
C ALA A 15 -0.19 6.59 -3.07
N ILE A 16 0.57 6.02 -2.13
CA ILE A 16 0.19 4.76 -1.49
C ILE A 16 -1.09 4.93 -0.67
N ASP A 17 -1.20 6.01 0.10
CA ASP A 17 -2.40 6.34 0.88
C ASP A 17 -3.64 6.49 -0.01
N ASP A 18 -3.49 7.16 -1.16
CA ASP A 18 -4.54 7.31 -2.17
C ASP A 18 -4.96 5.97 -2.79
N ILE A 19 -4.00 5.12 -3.15
CA ILE A 19 -4.29 3.77 -3.67
C ILE A 19 -5.03 2.93 -2.62
N ILE A 20 -4.60 2.97 -1.36
CA ILE A 20 -5.26 2.20 -0.29
C ILE A 20 -6.66 2.73 -0.02
N SER A 21 -6.83 4.05 0.07
CA SER A 21 -8.11 4.67 0.42
C SER A 21 -9.13 4.65 -0.72
N ARG A 22 -8.70 4.91 -1.97
CA ARG A 22 -9.58 5.16 -3.13
C ARG A 22 -9.29 4.29 -4.35
N GLY A 23 -8.13 3.64 -4.39
CA GLY A 23 -7.71 2.82 -5.54
C GLY A 23 -8.72 1.73 -5.91
N ALA A 24 -8.75 1.44 -7.21
CA ALA A 24 -9.49 0.34 -7.78
C ALA A 24 -8.69 -0.97 -7.68
N TRP A 25 -9.28 -2.07 -8.16
CA TRP A 25 -8.63 -3.38 -8.14
C TRP A 25 -7.27 -3.39 -8.87
N GLU A 26 -7.16 -2.70 -9.99
CA GLU A 26 -5.91 -2.59 -10.76
C GLU A 26 -4.83 -1.86 -9.96
N ASP A 27 -5.16 -0.74 -9.33
CA ASP A 27 -4.21 0.00 -8.47
C ASP A 27 -3.71 -0.85 -7.30
N TRP A 28 -4.58 -1.69 -6.73
CA TRP A 28 -4.20 -2.63 -5.66
C TRP A 28 -3.30 -3.75 -6.17
N ALA A 29 -3.54 -4.26 -7.37
CA ALA A 29 -2.70 -5.26 -8.00
C ALA A 29 -1.30 -4.70 -8.30
N ASP A 30 -1.22 -3.46 -8.81
CA ASP A 30 0.03 -2.77 -9.08
C ASP A 30 0.81 -2.48 -7.79
N LEU A 31 0.14 -1.98 -6.75
CA LEU A 31 0.77 -1.78 -5.43
C LEU A 31 1.29 -3.11 -4.88
N ARG A 32 0.51 -4.19 -4.99
CA ARG A 32 0.93 -5.53 -4.57
C ARG A 32 2.19 -5.99 -5.31
N GLN A 33 2.23 -5.82 -6.62
CA GLN A 33 3.40 -6.19 -7.42
C GLN A 33 4.63 -5.35 -7.05
N ALA A 34 4.44 -4.06 -6.79
CA ALA A 34 5.49 -3.15 -6.38
C ALA A 34 6.08 -3.53 -5.01
N VAL A 35 5.25 -3.85 -4.01
CA VAL A 35 5.75 -4.23 -2.67
C VAL A 35 6.42 -5.60 -2.65
N ILE A 36 6.04 -6.53 -3.53
CA ILE A 36 6.75 -7.82 -3.69
C ILE A 36 8.14 -7.60 -4.25
N ASN A 37 8.29 -6.68 -5.21
CA ASN A 37 9.57 -6.41 -5.86
C ASN A 37 10.46 -5.45 -5.06
N ASN A 38 9.91 -4.73 -4.07
CA ASN A 38 10.64 -3.74 -3.28
C ASN A 38 10.19 -3.74 -1.80
N PRO A 39 10.95 -4.39 -0.90
CA PRO A 39 10.66 -4.42 0.53
C PRO A 39 10.56 -3.05 1.20
N ALA A 40 11.27 -2.02 0.70
CA ALA A 40 11.18 -0.67 1.25
C ALA A 40 9.79 -0.04 1.03
N LEU A 41 9.07 -0.46 -0.03
CA LEU A 41 7.68 -0.06 -0.22
C LEU A 41 6.75 -0.77 0.77
N LEU A 42 7.06 -2.01 1.15
CA LEU A 42 6.31 -2.73 2.18
C LEU A 42 6.41 -2.03 3.55
N ASP A 43 7.59 -1.51 3.89
CA ASP A 43 7.79 -0.68 5.08
C ASP A 43 6.98 0.62 5.03
N ARG A 44 6.91 1.24 3.85
CA ARG A 44 6.13 2.48 3.62
C ARG A 44 4.63 2.23 3.81
N VAL A 45 4.11 1.12 3.25
CA VAL A 45 2.72 0.70 3.45
C VAL A 45 2.44 0.46 4.92
N GLU A 46 3.37 -0.17 5.65
CA GLU A 46 3.21 -0.36 7.10
C GLU A 46 3.06 0.97 7.84
N GLN A 47 3.96 1.92 7.57
CA GLN A 47 3.96 3.21 8.22
C GLN A 47 2.63 3.95 8.02
N ILE A 48 2.10 3.93 6.79
CA ILE A 48 0.80 4.52 6.47
C ILE A 48 -0.31 3.81 7.24
N CYS A 49 -0.39 2.48 7.15
CA CYS A 49 -1.46 1.72 7.79
C CYS A 49 -1.46 1.87 9.32
N ARG A 50 -0.29 2.06 9.96
CA ARG A 50 -0.19 2.27 11.42
C ARG A 50 -1.01 3.46 11.89
N HIS A 51 -1.09 4.54 11.10
CA HIS A 51 -1.87 5.72 11.44
C HIS A 51 -3.39 5.46 11.53
N TYR A 52 -3.88 4.40 10.87
CA TYR A 52 -5.29 4.05 10.81
C TYR A 52 -5.68 2.87 11.71
N THR A 53 -4.75 2.36 12.52
CA THR A 53 -5.01 1.18 13.38
C THR A 53 -6.08 1.40 14.45
N ALA A 54 -6.26 2.65 14.90
CA ALA A 54 -7.28 3.02 15.89
C ALA A 54 -8.68 3.22 15.28
N ASP A 55 -8.79 3.36 13.95
CA ASP A 55 -10.07 3.56 13.27
C ASP A 55 -10.68 2.21 12.86
N PRO A 56 -11.76 1.72 13.51
CA PRO A 56 -12.38 0.44 13.17
C PRO A 56 -13.02 0.43 11.77
N TYR A 57 -13.27 1.59 11.16
CA TYR A 57 -13.89 1.72 9.84
C TYR A 57 -12.87 1.77 8.70
N ALA A 58 -11.58 1.89 9.01
CA ALA A 58 -10.48 1.90 8.06
C ALA A 58 -10.13 0.50 7.50
N GLN A 59 -11.14 -0.27 7.06
CA GLN A 59 -11.01 -1.68 6.67
C GLN A 59 -9.93 -1.94 5.61
N ARG A 60 -9.79 -1.02 4.64
CA ARG A 60 -8.77 -1.10 3.58
C ARG A 60 -7.36 -1.05 4.17
N TYR A 61 -7.12 -0.17 5.14
CA TYR A 61 -5.84 -0.08 5.84
C TYR A 61 -5.57 -1.28 6.74
N HIS A 62 -6.60 -1.81 7.40
CA HIS A 62 -6.48 -3.05 8.17
C HIS A 62 -6.08 -4.23 7.28
N PHE A 63 -6.69 -4.36 6.11
CA PHE A 63 -6.32 -5.37 5.13
C PHE A 63 -4.84 -5.27 4.74
N TRP A 64 -4.37 -4.07 4.37
CA TRP A 64 -2.97 -3.87 4.00
C TRP A 64 -1.99 -4.05 5.17
N MET A 65 -2.39 -3.69 6.40
CA MET A 65 -1.62 -4.00 7.61
C MET A 65 -1.46 -5.51 7.82
N HIS A 66 -2.53 -6.30 7.63
CA HIS A 66 -2.45 -7.76 7.68
C HIS A 66 -1.57 -8.33 6.56
N TYR A 67 -1.68 -7.78 5.35
CA TYR A 67 -0.85 -8.15 4.22
C TYR A 67 0.64 -7.94 4.53
N VAL A 68 1.01 -6.76 5.02
CA VAL A 68 2.38 -6.43 5.44
C VAL A 68 2.88 -7.40 6.51
N LYS A 69 2.12 -7.59 7.59
CA LYS A 69 2.50 -8.51 8.68
C LYS A 69 2.79 -9.91 8.14
N LYS A 70 1.95 -10.42 7.24
CA LYS A 70 2.15 -11.74 6.62
C LYS A 70 3.45 -11.83 5.83
N HIS A 71 3.79 -10.79 5.06
CA HIS A 71 4.96 -10.81 4.17
C HIS A 71 6.26 -10.43 4.88
N LYS A 72 6.19 -9.74 6.01
CA LYS A 72 7.36 -9.50 6.88
C LYS A 72 7.76 -10.71 7.70
N THR A 73 6.80 -11.50 8.17
CA THR A 73 7.10 -12.74 8.92
C THR A 73 7.59 -13.87 8.00
N ALA A 74 7.38 -13.76 6.69
CA ALA A 74 7.79 -14.75 5.69
C ALA A 74 9.18 -14.47 5.07
N ALA A 75 9.85 -13.38 5.45
CA ALA A 75 11.21 -13.01 5.04
C ALA A 75 12.21 -13.31 6.16
#